data_AF-A0A0D6EIV2-F1
#
_entry.id   AF-A0A0D6EIV2-F1
#
_cell.length_a   1.000
_cell.length_b   1.000
_cell.length_c   1.000
_cell.angle_alpha   90.00
_cell.angle_beta   90.00
_cell.angle_gamma   90.00
#
_symmetry.space_group_name_H-M   'P 1'
#
loop_
_entity.id
_entity.type
_entity.pdbx_description
1 polymer ?
#
loop_
_entity_poly.entity_id
_entity_poly.type
_entity_poly.pdbx_seq_one_letter_code
_entity_poly.pdbx_strand_id
1 'polypeptide(L)'
;MPPRKAAASTASTSKPTIKRTSSAAAKDDDSPAEDKAAVSADESEEEKPKKKRSKKVPVEPLDDSLPTNTTLPDPLEPFPRRAEGQVRIAAWNVSGLRASEKKGFSKYIEAENADVVVITETKCEAIKLPVLDDHYPHHYWGINGQKGQAGTAVFSKIAPVNVVLGLPTTEPDVPRKESEGRVVTLEFPNTYLVGTYVPNAGSGLKNLDQKAAWNKAFERYIRDLDAKKPVIWCGDLNVIPTEKDIRNWKTNYNKSPGCTDTEINGFAAQLNPPEGSGHEKLVDVWRHRNPDDEAKGYTYYSYKFQCRTKGIGWRLDFFVASERLLGKVKQCEVRHSIWGASDHLPLVLDIEGPL
;
A
#
# COMPACT_ATOMS: atom_id res chain seq x y z
N MET A 1 6.82 -13.97 -56.76
CA MET A 1 5.98 -14.99 -57.43
C MET A 1 6.08 -16.31 -56.68
N PRO A 2 5.05 -17.18 -56.67
CA PRO A 2 5.02 -18.44 -55.91
C PRO A 2 5.27 -19.71 -56.77
N PRO A 3 5.46 -20.86 -56.13
CA PRO A 3 4.54 -22.00 -56.30
C PRO A 3 3.91 -22.39 -54.94
N ARG A 4 2.60 -22.65 -54.77
CA ARG A 4 1.58 -23.54 -55.41
C ARG A 4 1.49 -24.96 -54.81
N LYS A 5 0.25 -25.33 -54.45
CA LYS A 5 -0.19 -26.41 -53.53
C LYS A 5 -0.30 -27.82 -54.15
N ALA A 6 -0.20 -28.83 -53.28
CA ALA A 6 -1.13 -29.98 -53.13
C ALA A 6 -1.07 -30.42 -51.64
N ALA A 7 -2.08 -30.88 -50.88
CA ALA A 7 -3.29 -31.69 -51.10
C ALA A 7 -2.97 -33.19 -51.33
N ALA A 8 -3.49 -34.18 -50.59
CA ALA A 8 -4.49 -34.20 -49.49
C ALA A 8 -4.01 -35.20 -48.37
N SER A 9 -4.76 -35.90 -47.50
CA SER A 9 -6.21 -36.22 -47.35
C SER A 9 -6.59 -36.62 -45.89
N THR A 10 -7.80 -37.16 -45.70
CA THR A 10 -8.59 -37.42 -44.47
C THR A 10 -8.47 -38.81 -43.82
N ALA A 11 -8.49 -38.90 -42.48
CA ALA A 11 -9.28 -39.83 -41.62
C ALA A 11 -8.97 -39.52 -40.13
N SER A 12 -9.86 -39.43 -39.12
CA SER A 12 -11.26 -39.83 -38.86
C SER A 12 -11.50 -41.24 -38.29
N THR A 13 -11.40 -41.39 -36.97
CA THR A 13 -12.08 -42.43 -36.15
C THR A 13 -12.50 -41.84 -34.79
N SER A 14 -13.46 -42.50 -34.12
CA SER A 14 -14.29 -41.92 -33.04
C SER A 14 -14.00 -42.44 -31.62
N LYS A 15 -14.48 -41.69 -30.61
CA LYS A 15 -14.65 -42.17 -29.22
C LYS A 15 -15.56 -43.41 -29.15
N PRO A 16 -15.52 -44.12 -28.01
CA PRO A 16 -16.76 -44.51 -27.32
C PRO A 16 -16.90 -43.80 -25.95
N THR A 17 -18.14 -43.67 -25.50
CA THR A 17 -18.53 -43.12 -24.17
C THR A 17 -19.20 -44.24 -23.37
N ILE A 18 -18.93 -44.36 -22.08
CA ILE A 18 -19.68 -45.26 -21.19
C ILE A 18 -20.38 -44.45 -20.09
N LYS A 19 -21.59 -44.88 -19.74
CA LYS A 19 -22.52 -44.32 -18.74
C LYS A 19 -23.21 -45.50 -18.04
N ARG A 20 -23.91 -45.25 -16.91
CA ARG A 20 -24.62 -46.19 -15.99
C ARG A 20 -23.76 -46.64 -14.78
N THR A 21 -24.30 -46.88 -13.59
CA THR A 21 -25.68 -46.68 -13.05
C THR A 21 -25.66 -46.46 -11.52
N SER A 22 -26.79 -46.04 -10.96
CA SER A 22 -27.09 -45.95 -9.53
C SER A 22 -27.42 -47.29 -8.86
N SER A 23 -27.16 -47.41 -7.56
CA SER A 23 -27.93 -48.23 -6.61
C SER A 23 -27.81 -47.66 -5.19
N ALA A 24 -28.76 -47.99 -4.31
CA ALA A 24 -28.75 -47.59 -2.90
C ALA A 24 -29.40 -48.65 -2.01
N ALA A 25 -28.77 -48.94 -0.88
CA ALA A 25 -29.24 -49.67 0.31
C ALA A 25 -28.27 -49.27 1.46
N ALA A 26 -28.63 -49.06 2.73
CA ALA A 26 -29.57 -49.78 3.61
C ALA A 26 -29.03 -51.19 3.98
N LYS A 27 -29.05 -51.63 5.25
CA LYS A 27 -29.64 -51.06 6.48
C LYS A 27 -29.10 -51.81 7.73
N ASP A 28 -29.45 -51.34 8.93
CA ASP A 28 -29.50 -52.09 10.22
C ASP A 28 -28.14 -52.57 10.81
N ASP A 29 -27.95 -52.76 12.12
CA ASP A 29 -28.66 -52.36 13.36
C ASP A 29 -27.55 -52.07 14.43
N ASP A 30 -27.75 -51.67 15.70
CA ASP A 30 -28.80 -51.97 16.69
C ASP A 30 -28.86 -50.86 17.76
N SER A 31 -29.83 -50.91 18.68
CA SER A 31 -29.95 -50.05 19.87
C SER A 31 -30.52 -50.84 21.06
N PRO A 32 -30.25 -50.40 22.29
CA PRO A 32 -31.39 -49.84 23.02
C PRO A 32 -31.05 -48.63 23.90
N ALA A 33 -32.10 -47.90 24.28
CA ALA A 33 -32.06 -46.87 25.31
C ALA A 33 -32.71 -47.37 26.60
N GLU A 34 -32.29 -46.82 27.74
CA GLU A 34 -33.07 -46.80 28.99
C GLU A 34 -33.22 -45.35 29.49
N ASP A 35 -34.17 -45.15 30.41
CA ASP A 35 -34.81 -43.86 30.68
C ASP A 35 -34.89 -43.55 32.18
N LYS A 36 -34.93 -42.26 32.54
CA LYS A 36 -35.03 -41.68 33.91
C LYS A 36 -33.75 -41.83 34.76
N ALA A 37 -33.43 -40.92 35.67
CA ALA A 37 -34.28 -39.95 36.38
C ALA A 37 -33.60 -38.59 36.62
N ALA A 38 -34.36 -37.61 37.10
CA ALA A 38 -33.88 -36.27 37.42
C ALA A 38 -33.31 -36.17 38.83
N VAL A 39 -32.19 -35.45 38.99
CA VAL A 39 -31.71 -34.89 40.26
C VAL A 39 -31.26 -33.45 40.00
N SER A 40 -31.72 -32.53 40.82
CA SER A 40 -31.36 -31.10 40.74
C SER A 40 -30.07 -30.80 41.51
N ALA A 41 -29.14 -30.09 40.88
CA ALA A 41 -28.10 -29.32 41.55
C ALA A 41 -28.10 -27.91 40.97
N ASP A 42 -28.04 -26.90 41.84
CA ASP A 42 -28.16 -25.48 41.51
C ASP A 42 -26.77 -24.83 41.63
N GLU A 43 -26.15 -24.52 40.49
CA GLU A 43 -24.87 -23.78 40.44
C GLU A 43 -25.06 -22.47 39.69
N SER A 44 -24.81 -21.36 40.38
CA SER A 44 -25.09 -20.01 39.91
C SER A 44 -23.91 -19.41 39.12
N GLU A 45 -24.03 -19.37 37.80
CA GLU A 45 -23.07 -18.63 36.96
C GLU A 45 -23.18 -17.11 37.18
N GLU A 46 -22.16 -16.49 37.77
CA GLU A 46 -22.03 -15.02 37.81
C GLU A 46 -21.85 -14.45 36.39
N GLU A 47 -22.87 -13.76 35.85
CA GLU A 47 -22.79 -13.15 34.52
C GLU A 47 -21.80 -11.96 34.50
N LYS A 48 -20.54 -12.24 34.13
CA LYS A 48 -19.51 -11.22 33.96
C LYS A 48 -19.95 -10.15 32.93
N PRO A 49 -19.91 -8.85 33.27
CA PRO A 49 -20.56 -7.81 32.47
C PRO A 49 -19.92 -7.67 31.08
N LYS A 50 -20.70 -8.01 30.06
CA LYS A 50 -20.34 -7.89 28.64
C LYS A 50 -20.08 -6.42 28.28
N LYS A 51 -18.80 -5.99 28.24
CA LYS A 51 -18.39 -4.66 27.76
C LYS A 51 -19.06 -4.38 26.40
N LYS A 52 -19.97 -3.40 26.36
CA LYS A 52 -20.60 -2.93 25.12
C LYS A 52 -19.51 -2.47 24.16
N ARG A 53 -19.26 -3.22 23.09
CA ARG A 53 -18.48 -2.69 21.96
C ARG A 53 -19.21 -1.47 21.41
N SER A 54 -18.48 -0.40 21.15
CA SER A 54 -18.94 0.64 20.23
C SER A 54 -19.32 -0.03 18.91
N LYS A 55 -20.52 0.26 18.40
CA LYS A 55 -20.84 -0.09 17.01
C LYS A 55 -19.91 0.75 16.13
N LYS A 56 -18.94 0.12 15.44
CA LYS A 56 -18.14 0.82 14.44
C LYS A 56 -19.10 1.48 13.46
N VAL A 57 -18.93 2.79 13.24
CA VAL A 57 -19.82 3.60 12.41
C VAL A 57 -19.92 2.94 11.02
N PRO A 58 -21.13 2.78 10.46
CA PRO A 58 -21.28 2.47 9.05
C PRO A 58 -20.66 3.61 8.26
N VAL A 59 -19.58 3.34 7.54
CA VAL A 59 -19.14 4.23 6.47
C VAL A 59 -20.22 4.11 5.40
N GLU A 60 -20.95 5.19 5.14
CA GLU A 60 -21.92 5.23 4.05
C GLU A 60 -21.20 4.89 2.73
N PRO A 61 -21.89 4.26 1.76
CA PRO A 61 -21.31 4.05 0.45
C PRO A 61 -20.76 5.38 -0.08
N LEU A 62 -19.53 5.34 -0.59
CA LEU A 62 -18.98 6.44 -1.37
C LEU A 62 -19.75 6.47 -2.69
N ASP A 63 -20.88 7.18 -2.65
CA ASP A 63 -21.88 7.51 -3.67
C ASP A 63 -22.05 6.47 -4.81
N ASP A 64 -23.23 5.85 -4.90
CA ASP A 64 -23.54 4.85 -5.94
C ASP A 64 -23.45 5.39 -7.38
N SER A 65 -23.32 6.71 -7.57
CA SER A 65 -23.00 7.35 -8.86
C SER A 65 -21.50 7.38 -9.21
N LEU A 66 -20.59 7.10 -8.28
CA LEU A 66 -19.14 7.07 -8.57
C LEU A 66 -18.82 5.98 -9.61
N PRO A 67 -18.19 6.33 -10.75
CA PRO A 67 -17.81 5.35 -11.77
C PRO A 67 -17.04 4.15 -11.23
N THR A 68 -17.18 2.99 -11.87
CA THR A 68 -16.24 1.87 -11.64
C THR A 68 -14.81 2.33 -11.95
N ASN A 69 -13.80 1.87 -11.20
CA ASN A 69 -12.41 2.38 -11.18
C ASN A 69 -11.69 2.41 -12.56
N THR A 70 -12.05 3.39 -13.39
CA THR A 70 -11.68 3.47 -14.83
C THR A 70 -11.25 4.86 -15.25
N THR A 71 -11.71 5.91 -14.58
CA THR A 71 -11.21 7.29 -14.66
C THR A 71 -11.17 7.91 -13.25
N LEU A 72 -10.48 9.04 -13.09
CA LEU A 72 -10.81 10.00 -12.03
C LEU A 72 -12.22 10.59 -12.22
N PRO A 73 -12.79 11.23 -11.18
CA PRO A 73 -13.90 12.18 -11.35
C PRO A 73 -13.57 13.32 -12.33
N ASP A 74 -14.61 13.95 -12.86
CA ASP A 74 -14.51 15.14 -13.72
C ASP A 74 -15.80 15.97 -13.54
N PRO A 75 -15.73 17.22 -13.06
CA PRO A 75 -14.55 17.94 -12.61
C PRO A 75 -13.91 17.34 -11.35
N LEU A 76 -12.64 17.70 -11.10
CA LEU A 76 -11.99 17.45 -9.81
C LEU A 76 -12.42 18.51 -8.78
N GLU A 77 -12.53 18.10 -7.52
CA GLU A 77 -12.69 19.03 -6.40
C GLU A 77 -11.43 19.89 -6.22
N PRO A 78 -11.56 21.19 -5.89
CA PRO A 78 -10.40 22.06 -5.69
C PRO A 78 -9.68 21.74 -4.39
N PHE A 79 -8.40 21.35 -4.46
CA PHE A 79 -7.60 21.12 -3.26
C PHE A 79 -7.22 22.43 -2.56
N PRO A 80 -7.09 22.44 -1.22
CA PRO A 80 -6.50 23.55 -0.49
C PRO A 80 -5.07 23.81 -0.99
N ARG A 81 -4.79 25.02 -1.48
CA ARG A 81 -3.42 25.45 -1.79
C ARG A 81 -2.61 25.49 -0.49
N ARG A 82 -1.34 25.06 -0.54
CA ARG A 82 -0.38 25.30 0.54
C ARG A 82 -0.17 26.82 0.72
N ALA A 83 0.24 27.24 1.90
CA ALA A 83 0.57 28.65 2.14
C ALA A 83 1.93 29.03 1.53
N GLU A 84 2.21 30.33 1.45
CA GLU A 84 3.55 30.83 1.14
C GLU A 84 4.57 30.33 2.19
N GLY A 85 5.81 30.10 1.76
CA GLY A 85 6.85 29.50 2.62
C GLY A 85 6.68 28.01 2.92
N GLN A 86 5.67 27.34 2.37
CA GLN A 86 5.49 25.88 2.48
C GLN A 86 5.90 25.16 1.19
N VAL A 87 6.41 23.94 1.36
CA VAL A 87 6.66 22.96 0.30
C VAL A 87 5.61 21.86 0.39
N ARG A 88 4.97 21.52 -0.74
CA ARG A 88 4.05 20.37 -0.85
C ARG A 88 4.76 19.17 -1.45
N ILE A 89 4.70 18.05 -0.74
CA ILE A 89 5.11 16.73 -1.26
C ILE A 89 3.85 15.89 -1.44
N ALA A 90 3.67 15.30 -2.62
CA ALA A 90 2.62 14.33 -2.90
C ALA A 90 3.22 12.92 -3.03
N ALA A 91 2.51 11.89 -2.57
CA ALA A 91 2.90 10.48 -2.72
C ALA A 91 1.72 9.64 -3.22
N TRP A 92 1.91 8.80 -4.24
CA TRP A 92 0.84 7.98 -4.80
C TRP A 92 1.36 6.68 -5.43
N ASN A 93 0.86 5.52 -4.97
CA ASN A 93 0.95 4.28 -5.76
C ASN A 93 -0.02 4.37 -6.94
N VAL A 94 0.50 4.42 -8.16
CA VAL A 94 -0.31 4.55 -9.39
C VAL A 94 -0.69 3.20 -10.01
N SER A 95 -0.24 2.09 -9.41
CA SER A 95 -0.53 0.72 -9.84
C SER A 95 -0.17 0.41 -11.31
N GLY A 96 0.64 1.26 -11.95
CA GLY A 96 1.09 1.22 -13.34
C GLY A 96 0.88 2.55 -14.05
N LEU A 97 1.94 3.37 -14.16
CA LEU A 97 1.85 4.77 -14.61
C LEU A 97 1.19 4.93 -16.00
N ARG A 98 1.57 4.08 -16.97
CA ARG A 98 0.97 4.08 -18.33
C ARG A 98 -0.52 3.66 -18.36
N ALA A 99 -1.03 3.05 -17.30
CA ALA A 99 -2.45 2.75 -17.14
C ALA A 99 -3.16 3.92 -16.45
N SER A 100 -2.63 4.38 -15.30
CA SER A 100 -3.16 5.51 -14.53
C SER A 100 -3.29 6.80 -15.37
N GLU A 101 -2.37 7.04 -16.31
CA GLU A 101 -2.45 8.17 -17.24
C GLU A 101 -3.71 8.16 -18.11
N LYS A 102 -4.08 7.00 -18.67
CA LYS A 102 -5.31 6.86 -19.45
C LYS A 102 -6.58 7.06 -18.62
N LYS A 103 -6.44 7.03 -17.30
CA LYS A 103 -7.51 7.26 -16.32
C LYS A 103 -7.50 8.70 -15.76
N GLY A 104 -6.56 9.56 -16.18
CA GLY A 104 -6.51 10.96 -15.79
C GLY A 104 -5.45 11.35 -14.76
N PHE A 105 -4.39 10.55 -14.55
CA PHE A 105 -3.26 10.91 -13.67
C PHE A 105 -2.77 12.36 -13.88
N SER A 106 -2.55 12.81 -15.12
CA SER A 106 -2.17 14.20 -15.40
C SER A 106 -3.09 15.25 -14.77
N LYS A 107 -4.42 15.06 -14.80
CA LYS A 107 -5.37 16.02 -14.19
C LYS A 107 -5.14 16.20 -12.69
N TYR A 108 -4.77 15.13 -11.98
CA TYR A 108 -4.44 15.24 -10.56
C TYR A 108 -3.14 16.02 -10.34
N ILE A 109 -2.10 15.78 -11.16
CA ILE A 109 -0.81 16.47 -11.02
C ILE A 109 -0.95 17.98 -11.31
N GLU A 110 -1.74 18.36 -12.32
CA GLU A 110 -2.08 19.76 -12.62
C GLU A 110 -2.85 20.42 -11.46
N ALA A 111 -3.87 19.74 -10.92
CA ALA A 111 -4.73 20.28 -9.87
C ALA A 111 -4.03 20.38 -8.50
N GLU A 112 -3.19 19.39 -8.14
CA GLU A 112 -2.44 19.39 -6.87
C GLU A 112 -1.21 20.30 -6.91
N ASN A 113 -0.54 20.38 -8.06
CA ASN A 113 0.59 21.26 -8.33
C ASN A 113 1.70 21.21 -7.23
N ALA A 114 1.93 20.01 -6.66
CA ALA A 114 2.94 19.76 -5.64
C ALA A 114 4.35 20.16 -6.09
N ASP A 115 5.28 20.39 -5.16
CA ASP A 115 6.66 20.74 -5.49
C ASP A 115 7.52 19.50 -5.71
N VAL A 116 7.18 18.42 -5.03
CA VAL A 116 7.76 17.10 -5.24
C VAL A 116 6.64 16.06 -5.31
N VAL A 117 6.70 15.16 -6.29
CA VAL A 117 5.76 14.06 -6.49
C VAL A 117 6.53 12.74 -6.44
N VAL A 118 6.15 11.87 -5.50
CA VAL A 118 6.65 10.50 -5.37
C VAL A 118 5.61 9.54 -5.95
N ILE A 119 6.03 8.74 -6.93
CA ILE A 119 5.19 7.75 -7.60
C ILE A 119 5.73 6.35 -7.31
N THR A 120 4.87 5.44 -6.84
CA THR A 120 5.21 4.01 -6.68
C THR A 120 4.40 3.14 -7.64
N GLU A 121 4.93 1.94 -7.91
CA GLU A 121 4.47 1.03 -8.97
C GLU A 121 4.34 1.67 -10.35
N THR A 122 5.39 2.36 -10.81
CA THR A 122 5.40 2.90 -12.19
C THR A 122 5.25 1.78 -13.24
N LYS A 123 5.74 0.57 -12.93
CA LYS A 123 5.73 -0.66 -13.78
C LYS A 123 6.32 -0.46 -15.18
N CYS A 124 7.16 0.56 -15.37
CA CYS A 124 7.81 0.86 -16.63
C CYS A 124 9.23 1.42 -16.45
N GLU A 125 10.00 1.36 -17.53
CA GLU A 125 11.18 2.19 -17.77
C GLU A 125 10.80 3.69 -17.71
N ALA A 126 11.77 4.60 -17.65
CA ALA A 126 11.49 6.04 -17.69
C ALA A 126 10.67 6.43 -18.94
N ILE A 127 9.63 7.24 -18.75
CA ILE A 127 8.77 7.73 -19.83
C ILE A 127 8.63 9.25 -19.79
N LYS A 128 8.30 9.82 -20.94
CA LYS A 128 7.87 11.22 -21.07
C LYS A 128 6.34 11.31 -20.90
N LEU A 129 5.90 12.30 -20.15
CA LEU A 129 4.51 12.69 -19.90
C LEU A 129 4.52 14.22 -19.73
N PRO A 130 3.85 15.01 -20.59
CA PRO A 130 3.96 16.48 -20.58
C PRO A 130 3.77 17.10 -19.19
N VAL A 131 2.77 16.66 -18.43
CA VAL A 131 2.52 17.14 -17.05
C VAL A 131 3.71 16.98 -16.07
N LEU A 132 4.57 15.98 -16.29
CA LEU A 132 5.75 15.73 -15.46
C LEU A 132 6.98 16.42 -16.04
N ASP A 133 7.10 16.47 -17.36
CA ASP A 133 8.20 17.12 -18.08
C ASP A 133 8.15 18.65 -18.00
N ASP A 134 6.98 19.24 -18.16
CA ASP A 134 6.77 20.69 -18.25
C ASP A 134 6.72 21.35 -16.86
N HIS A 135 6.29 20.63 -15.83
CA HIS A 135 6.17 21.16 -14.46
C HIS A 135 7.33 20.80 -13.52
N TYR A 136 8.15 19.79 -13.82
CA TYR A 136 9.21 19.30 -12.91
C TYR A 136 10.54 19.11 -13.66
N PRO A 137 11.51 20.03 -13.57
CA PRO A 137 12.80 19.92 -14.27
C PRO A 137 13.71 18.79 -13.76
N HIS A 138 13.40 18.15 -12.63
CA HIS A 138 14.24 17.11 -12.03
C HIS A 138 13.48 15.79 -11.88
N HIS A 139 13.90 14.77 -12.64
CA HIS A 139 13.26 13.44 -12.70
C HIS A 139 14.22 12.35 -12.24
N TYR A 140 13.81 11.51 -11.28
CA TYR A 140 14.64 10.44 -10.74
C TYR A 140 13.87 9.12 -10.73
N TRP A 141 14.37 8.14 -11.48
CA TRP A 141 13.69 6.87 -11.72
C TRP A 141 14.45 5.68 -11.12
N GLY A 142 13.91 5.15 -10.02
CA GLY A 142 14.21 3.79 -9.60
C GLY A 142 13.48 2.81 -10.52
N ILE A 143 14.20 2.26 -11.50
CA ILE A 143 13.68 1.22 -12.41
C ILE A 143 14.06 -0.16 -11.85
N ASN A 144 13.14 -1.13 -11.90
CA ASN A 144 13.46 -2.53 -11.63
C ASN A 144 13.80 -3.24 -12.95
N GLY A 145 14.83 -4.11 -12.96
CA GLY A 145 15.25 -4.85 -14.16
C GLY A 145 14.21 -5.84 -14.72
N GLN A 146 13.13 -6.13 -13.98
CA GLN A 146 12.01 -6.95 -14.47
C GLN A 146 10.86 -6.06 -14.98
N LYS A 147 10.69 -6.04 -16.30
CA LYS A 147 9.65 -5.27 -16.99
C LYS A 147 8.26 -5.57 -16.44
N GLY A 148 7.53 -4.52 -16.03
CA GLY A 148 6.18 -4.63 -15.46
C GLY A 148 6.13 -4.93 -13.96
N GLN A 149 7.28 -4.99 -13.26
CA GLN A 149 7.36 -5.14 -11.80
C GLN A 149 7.87 -3.86 -11.13
N ALA A 150 7.32 -3.54 -9.95
CA ALA A 150 7.75 -2.44 -9.09
C ALA A 150 7.93 -1.10 -9.85
N GLY A 151 8.98 -0.35 -9.53
CA GLY A 151 9.29 0.97 -10.09
C GLY A 151 8.83 2.10 -9.17
N THR A 152 9.78 2.95 -8.77
CA THR A 152 9.55 4.16 -7.97
C THR A 152 10.15 5.33 -8.72
N ALA A 153 9.45 6.45 -8.82
CA ALA A 153 9.97 7.66 -9.45
C ALA A 153 9.66 8.91 -8.62
N VAL A 154 10.55 9.88 -8.64
CA VAL A 154 10.39 11.17 -7.95
C VAL A 154 10.61 12.32 -8.93
N PHE A 155 9.66 13.23 -8.96
CA PHE A 155 9.63 14.41 -9.84
C PHE A 155 9.67 15.64 -8.95
N SER A 156 10.60 16.56 -9.18
CA SER A 156 10.86 17.69 -8.29
C SER A 156 11.02 19.01 -9.04
N LYS A 157 10.44 20.07 -8.49
CA LYS A 157 10.69 21.48 -8.85
C LYS A 157 11.95 22.03 -8.20
N ILE A 158 12.42 21.38 -7.15
CA ILE A 158 13.59 21.74 -6.36
C ILE A 158 14.75 20.83 -6.76
N ALA A 159 15.91 21.39 -7.06
CA ALA A 159 17.11 20.60 -7.33
C ALA A 159 17.62 19.92 -6.03
N PRO A 160 17.76 18.59 -5.99
CA PRO A 160 18.47 17.93 -4.89
C PRO A 160 19.99 18.11 -5.04
N VAL A 161 20.68 18.10 -3.90
CA VAL A 161 22.14 18.13 -3.77
C VAL A 161 22.76 16.80 -4.20
N ASN A 162 22.09 15.68 -3.91
CA ASN A 162 22.57 14.32 -4.14
C ASN A 162 21.37 13.35 -4.28
N VAL A 163 21.57 12.20 -4.95
CA VAL A 163 20.52 11.23 -5.27
C VAL A 163 21.04 9.80 -5.13
N VAL A 164 20.29 8.94 -4.44
CA VAL A 164 20.59 7.51 -4.27
C VAL A 164 19.41 6.67 -4.76
N LEU A 165 19.70 5.58 -5.49
CA LEU A 165 18.71 4.68 -6.08
C LEU A 165 18.92 3.25 -5.55
N GLY A 166 17.87 2.65 -4.98
CA GLY A 166 17.95 1.41 -4.23
C GLY A 166 18.52 1.60 -2.81
N LEU A 167 18.77 0.48 -2.11
CA LEU A 167 19.48 0.48 -0.83
C LEU A 167 20.99 0.39 -1.08
N PRO A 168 21.84 1.08 -0.28
CA PRO A 168 23.29 0.92 -0.37
C PRO A 168 23.70 -0.50 0.06
N THR A 169 24.55 -1.14 -0.73
CA THR A 169 24.82 -2.58 -0.64
C THR A 169 26.12 -2.89 0.12
N THR A 170 26.26 -2.40 1.35
CA THR A 170 27.36 -2.80 2.26
C THR A 170 27.10 -4.16 2.91
N GLU A 171 25.83 -4.58 2.94
CA GLU A 171 25.34 -5.71 3.73
C GLU A 171 25.10 -6.96 2.86
N PRO A 172 25.41 -8.17 3.34
CA PRO A 172 25.16 -9.41 2.60
C PRO A 172 23.68 -9.83 2.57
N ASP A 173 22.84 -9.29 3.49
CA ASP A 173 21.49 -9.78 3.78
C ASP A 173 20.45 -9.51 2.68
N VAL A 174 20.67 -8.48 1.84
CA VAL A 174 19.69 -8.02 0.84
C VAL A 174 20.39 -7.76 -0.50
N PRO A 175 20.27 -8.67 -1.48
CA PRO A 175 20.82 -8.47 -2.82
C PRO A 175 20.29 -7.19 -3.46
N ARG A 176 21.18 -6.41 -4.11
CA ARG A 176 20.87 -5.11 -4.77
C ARG A 176 19.53 -5.11 -5.52
N LYS A 177 19.34 -6.15 -6.35
CA LYS A 177 18.17 -6.46 -7.19
C LYS A 177 16.82 -6.44 -6.47
N GLU A 178 16.81 -6.66 -5.16
CA GLU A 178 15.59 -6.66 -4.35
C GLU A 178 15.18 -5.26 -3.90
N SER A 179 16.14 -4.33 -3.84
CA SER A 179 15.92 -2.89 -3.62
C SER A 179 15.79 -2.07 -4.91
N GLU A 180 16.24 -2.63 -6.05
CA GLU A 180 16.17 -1.99 -7.37
C GLU A 180 14.72 -1.65 -7.75
N GLY A 181 14.50 -0.40 -8.12
CA GLY A 181 13.16 0.13 -8.39
C GLY A 181 12.19 0.11 -7.22
N ARG A 182 12.70 0.17 -5.98
CA ARG A 182 11.89 0.36 -4.77
C ARG A 182 12.17 1.66 -4.04
N VAL A 183 13.45 2.03 -3.90
CA VAL A 183 13.87 3.23 -3.14
C VAL A 183 14.45 4.29 -4.09
N VAL A 184 14.01 5.54 -3.91
CA VAL A 184 14.62 6.74 -4.50
C VAL A 184 14.79 7.76 -3.39
N THR A 185 16.03 8.06 -3.03
CA THR A 185 16.36 9.08 -2.02
C THR A 185 16.88 10.32 -2.70
N LEU A 186 16.24 11.46 -2.44
CA LEU A 186 16.72 12.79 -2.79
C LEU A 186 17.28 13.45 -1.52
N GLU A 187 18.50 13.95 -1.61
CA GLU A 187 19.10 14.80 -0.57
C GLU A 187 18.88 16.26 -0.92
N PHE A 188 18.19 17.01 -0.05
CA PHE A 188 18.08 18.45 -0.14
C PHE A 188 19.00 19.10 0.92
N PRO A 189 19.17 20.44 0.94
CA PRO A 189 20.07 21.10 1.87
C PRO A 189 19.78 20.81 3.35
N ASN A 190 18.50 20.73 3.75
CA ASN A 190 18.06 20.61 5.15
C ASN A 190 17.47 19.23 5.50
N THR A 191 17.11 18.39 4.52
CA THR A 191 16.30 17.17 4.72
C THR A 191 16.52 16.14 3.60
N TYR A 192 16.41 14.85 3.91
CA TYR A 192 16.29 13.77 2.92
C TYR A 192 14.81 13.48 2.62
N LEU A 193 14.46 13.33 1.34
CA LEU A 193 13.18 12.74 0.93
C LEU A 193 13.44 11.33 0.40
N VAL A 194 12.80 10.33 1.01
CA VAL A 194 12.91 8.91 0.64
C VAL A 194 11.57 8.42 0.09
N GLY A 195 11.48 8.27 -1.23
CA GLY A 195 10.34 7.64 -1.90
C GLY A 195 10.51 6.12 -1.94
N THR A 196 9.54 5.37 -1.43
CA THR A 196 9.68 3.93 -1.17
C THR A 196 8.46 3.12 -1.61
N TYR A 197 8.71 2.02 -2.33
CA TYR A 197 7.76 0.93 -2.58
C TYR A 197 8.23 -0.35 -1.87
N VAL A 198 7.75 -0.59 -0.65
CA VAL A 198 8.19 -1.73 0.18
C VAL A 198 7.76 -3.08 -0.46
N PRO A 199 8.54 -4.17 -0.34
CA PRO A 199 8.09 -5.49 -0.79
C PRO A 199 6.74 -5.92 -0.17
N ASN A 200 5.87 -6.52 -0.99
CA ASN A 200 4.67 -7.20 -0.50
C ASN A 200 4.99 -8.67 -0.18
N ALA A 201 4.55 -9.18 0.97
CA ALA A 201 4.81 -10.57 1.39
C ALA A 201 4.15 -11.63 0.48
N GLY A 202 3.20 -11.23 -0.38
CA GLY A 202 2.59 -12.05 -1.42
C GLY A 202 1.51 -13.00 -0.90
N SER A 203 0.65 -13.48 -1.81
CA SER A 203 -0.40 -14.46 -1.48
C SER A 203 0.21 -15.70 -0.82
N GLY A 204 -0.30 -16.07 0.36
CA GLY A 204 0.25 -17.16 1.17
C GLY A 204 1.53 -16.81 1.94
N LEU A 205 1.87 -15.52 2.09
CA LEU A 205 3.04 -15.00 2.83
C LEU A 205 4.40 -15.50 2.29
N LYS A 206 4.44 -15.97 1.04
CA LYS A 206 5.60 -16.62 0.39
C LYS A 206 6.88 -15.78 0.28
N ASN A 207 6.80 -14.46 0.46
CA ASN A 207 7.93 -13.53 0.43
C ASN A 207 8.17 -12.88 1.82
N LEU A 208 7.59 -13.41 2.92
CA LEU A 208 7.61 -12.75 4.23
C LEU A 208 9.04 -12.59 4.77
N ASP A 209 9.87 -13.63 4.66
CA ASP A 209 11.26 -13.59 5.12
C ASP A 209 12.10 -12.60 4.31
N GLN A 210 11.87 -12.54 2.99
CA GLN A 210 12.49 -11.56 2.09
C GLN A 210 12.14 -10.13 2.53
N LYS A 211 10.87 -9.89 2.86
CA LYS A 211 10.41 -8.59 3.38
C LYS A 211 11.00 -8.28 4.75
N ALA A 212 11.16 -9.27 5.62
CA ALA A 212 11.79 -9.10 6.94
C ALA A 212 13.27 -8.70 6.81
N ALA A 213 14.01 -9.32 5.88
CA ALA A 213 15.39 -8.93 5.56
C ALA A 213 15.45 -7.51 4.97
N TRP A 214 14.59 -7.21 3.99
CA TRP A 214 14.47 -5.87 3.40
C TRP A 214 14.16 -4.80 4.45
N ASN A 215 13.23 -5.07 5.38
CA ASN A 215 12.86 -4.15 6.45
C ASN A 215 14.05 -3.81 7.36
N LYS A 216 14.86 -4.80 7.74
CA LYS A 216 16.08 -4.60 8.55
C LYS A 216 17.17 -3.81 7.82
N ALA A 217 17.29 -3.98 6.50
CA ALA A 217 18.24 -3.20 5.70
C ALA A 217 17.77 -1.75 5.52
N PHE A 218 16.47 -1.54 5.27
CA PHE A 218 15.87 -0.21 5.22
C PHE A 218 15.92 0.51 6.58
N GLU A 219 15.77 -0.21 7.69
CA GLU A 219 15.95 0.33 9.04
C GLU A 219 17.37 0.89 9.23
N ARG A 220 18.43 0.13 8.93
CA ARG A 220 19.82 0.64 8.99
C ARG A 220 19.99 1.90 8.13
N TYR A 221 19.52 1.83 6.87
CA TYR A 221 19.62 2.94 5.92
C TYR A 221 18.90 4.22 6.37
N ILE A 222 17.66 4.12 6.88
CA ILE A 222 16.88 5.31 7.26
C ILE A 222 17.47 5.97 8.52
N ARG A 223 18.06 5.18 9.43
CA ARG A 223 18.79 5.66 10.61
C ARG A 223 20.10 6.36 10.24
N ASP A 224 20.84 5.82 9.26
CA ASP A 224 22.05 6.45 8.71
C ASP A 224 21.78 7.78 8.02
N LEU A 225 20.61 7.97 7.40
CA LEU A 225 20.18 9.26 6.87
C LEU A 225 19.80 10.23 8.01
N ASP A 226 18.97 9.76 8.95
CA ASP A 226 18.45 10.57 10.06
C ASP A 226 19.55 11.11 10.99
N ALA A 227 20.62 10.34 11.19
CA ALA A 227 21.81 10.79 11.92
C ALA A 227 22.56 11.97 11.27
N LYS A 228 22.28 12.31 10.01
CA LYS A 228 22.95 13.37 9.23
C LYS A 228 22.05 14.58 9.01
N LYS A 229 20.80 14.34 8.58
CA LYS A 229 19.75 15.35 8.36
C LYS A 229 18.39 14.74 8.68
N PRO A 230 17.38 15.56 9.04
CA PRO A 230 15.99 15.12 9.07
C PRO A 230 15.55 14.38 7.79
N VAL A 231 14.56 13.51 7.95
CA VAL A 231 14.07 12.59 6.92
C VAL A 231 12.55 12.75 6.77
N ILE A 232 12.09 12.77 5.53
CA ILE A 232 10.71 12.52 5.13
C ILE A 232 10.72 11.24 4.30
N TRP A 233 10.01 10.20 4.74
CA TRP A 233 9.88 8.92 4.07
C TRP A 233 8.42 8.70 3.67
N CYS A 234 8.16 8.38 2.41
CA CYS A 234 6.79 8.24 1.90
C CYS A 234 6.65 7.25 0.75
N GLY A 235 5.39 6.94 0.42
CA GLY A 235 5.00 5.96 -0.58
C GLY A 235 4.24 4.79 0.04
N ASP A 236 4.11 3.71 -0.73
CA ASP A 236 3.43 2.49 -0.30
C ASP A 236 4.37 1.60 0.52
N LEU A 237 4.08 1.52 1.81
CA LEU A 237 4.87 0.78 2.79
C LEU A 237 4.38 -0.67 2.98
N ASN A 238 3.29 -1.06 2.30
CA ASN A 238 2.73 -2.41 2.33
C ASN A 238 2.54 -2.97 3.76
N VAL A 239 2.21 -2.13 4.76
CA VAL A 239 2.09 -2.52 6.17
C VAL A 239 0.88 -1.86 6.82
N ILE A 240 0.27 -2.56 7.78
CA ILE A 240 -0.98 -2.20 8.45
C ILE A 240 -0.73 -2.23 9.96
N PRO A 241 -0.28 -1.10 10.57
CA PRO A 241 0.26 -1.12 11.93
C PRO A 241 -0.75 -1.49 13.03
N THR A 242 -2.03 -1.16 12.87
CA THR A 242 -3.06 -1.34 13.90
C THR A 242 -4.43 -1.76 13.33
N GLU A 243 -5.36 -2.19 14.19
CA GLU A 243 -6.75 -2.46 13.78
C GLU A 243 -7.57 -1.22 13.36
N LYS A 244 -7.02 -0.01 13.51
CA LYS A 244 -7.56 1.23 12.96
C LYS A 244 -7.16 1.44 11.49
N ASP A 245 -6.17 0.69 10.99
CA ASP A 245 -5.58 0.85 9.65
C ASP A 245 -6.18 -0.12 8.61
N ILE A 246 -7.15 -0.97 8.99
CA ILE A 246 -7.79 -1.94 8.09
C ILE A 246 -9.25 -2.26 8.46
N ARG A 247 -10.14 -2.22 7.46
CA ARG A 247 -11.47 -2.83 7.59
C ARG A 247 -11.34 -4.36 7.65
N ASN A 248 -11.93 -4.95 8.69
CA ASN A 248 -11.93 -6.40 8.98
C ASN A 248 -10.57 -6.97 9.47
N TRP A 249 -9.85 -6.26 10.35
CA TRP A 249 -8.62 -6.73 11.03
C TRP A 249 -8.62 -8.24 11.37
N LYS A 250 -9.63 -8.74 12.09
CA LYS A 250 -9.67 -10.14 12.59
C LYS A 250 -9.61 -11.24 11.54
N THR A 251 -10.00 -10.97 10.29
CA THR A 251 -9.91 -11.94 9.18
C THR A 251 -8.59 -11.85 8.42
N ASN A 252 -7.82 -10.77 8.61
CA ASN A 252 -6.59 -10.44 7.88
C ASN A 252 -5.33 -10.57 8.74
N TYR A 253 -5.43 -10.31 10.04
CA TYR A 253 -4.32 -10.40 11.00
C TYR A 253 -3.68 -11.79 10.99
N ASN A 254 -2.36 -11.83 10.83
CA ASN A 254 -1.53 -13.03 10.62
C ASN A 254 -1.99 -13.96 9.47
N LYS A 255 -2.69 -13.41 8.46
CA LYS A 255 -3.24 -14.16 7.32
C LYS A 255 -3.05 -13.46 5.97
N SER A 256 -3.08 -12.12 5.97
CA SER A 256 -2.94 -11.27 4.79
C SER A 256 -1.60 -10.52 4.81
N PRO A 257 -0.94 -10.35 3.65
CA PRO A 257 0.22 -9.47 3.51
C PRO A 257 -0.06 -8.05 4.02
N GLY A 258 0.94 -7.46 4.68
CA GLY A 258 0.87 -6.19 5.38
C GLY A 258 0.29 -6.28 6.80
N CYS A 259 -0.39 -7.39 7.15
CA CYS A 259 -1.14 -7.54 8.40
C CYS A 259 -0.57 -8.64 9.32
N THR A 260 0.70 -9.00 9.17
CA THR A 260 1.38 -10.00 10.02
C THR A 260 2.24 -9.36 11.11
N ASP A 261 2.46 -10.06 12.23
CA ASP A 261 3.33 -9.59 13.32
C ASP A 261 4.76 -9.27 12.83
N THR A 262 5.30 -10.04 11.89
CA THR A 262 6.63 -9.78 11.29
C THR A 262 6.67 -8.44 10.53
N GLU A 263 5.57 -8.06 9.86
CA GLU A 263 5.47 -6.79 9.15
C GLU A 263 5.22 -5.62 10.10
N ILE A 264 4.30 -5.80 11.06
CA ILE A 264 3.95 -4.80 12.08
C ILE A 264 5.16 -4.48 12.95
N ASN A 265 5.85 -5.49 13.48
CA ASN A 265 7.03 -5.30 14.33
C ASN A 265 8.22 -4.75 13.55
N GLY A 266 8.39 -5.13 12.27
CA GLY A 266 9.41 -4.56 11.40
C GLY A 266 9.21 -3.06 11.17
N PHE A 267 7.98 -2.61 10.93
CA PHE A 267 7.66 -1.19 10.85
C PHE A 267 7.78 -0.49 12.21
N ALA A 268 7.41 -1.15 13.31
CA ALA A 268 7.55 -0.59 14.65
C ALA A 268 9.01 -0.28 15.02
N ALA A 269 9.98 -1.10 14.59
CA ALA A 269 11.43 -0.85 14.75
C ALA A 269 11.95 0.26 13.81
N GLN A 270 11.47 0.30 12.56
CA GLN A 270 11.76 1.40 11.63
C GLN A 270 11.29 2.77 12.17
N LEU A 271 10.23 2.81 12.97
CA LEU A 271 9.81 4.02 13.70
C LEU A 271 10.61 4.22 15.00
N ASN A 272 10.63 3.23 15.90
CA ASN A 272 11.19 3.32 17.24
C ASN A 272 12.59 2.69 17.32
N PRO A 273 13.67 3.48 17.47
CA PRO A 273 15.01 2.94 17.59
C PRO A 273 15.20 2.23 18.94
N PRO A 274 16.19 1.31 19.07
CA PRO A 274 16.55 0.71 20.35
C PRO A 274 16.95 1.78 21.38
N GLU A 275 16.57 1.57 22.64
CA GLU A 275 16.98 2.45 23.74
C GLU A 275 18.50 2.51 23.86
N GLY A 276 19.05 3.71 24.09
CA GLY A 276 20.50 3.94 24.15
C GLY A 276 21.24 3.95 22.79
N SER A 277 20.57 3.69 21.66
CA SER A 277 21.23 3.67 20.34
C SER A 277 21.66 5.04 19.80
N GLY A 278 21.20 6.14 20.39
CA GLY A 278 21.53 7.51 19.97
C GLY A 278 20.72 8.04 18.78
N HIS A 279 19.85 7.24 18.15
CA HIS A 279 18.95 7.71 17.10
C HIS A 279 17.63 8.27 17.66
N GLU A 280 17.05 9.25 16.95
CA GLU A 280 15.70 9.78 17.25
C GLU A 280 14.58 8.89 16.65
N LYS A 281 13.34 9.14 17.06
CA LYS A 281 12.16 8.46 16.49
C LYS A 281 11.80 9.01 15.11
N LEU A 282 11.27 8.12 14.29
CA LEU A 282 10.45 8.50 13.13
C LEU A 282 8.97 8.33 13.50
N VAL A 283 8.11 9.17 12.94
CA VAL A 283 6.70 9.30 13.32
C VAL A 283 5.81 9.23 12.08
N ASP A 284 4.82 8.33 12.11
CA ASP A 284 3.70 8.28 11.17
C ASP A 284 2.86 9.56 11.30
N VAL A 285 3.04 10.48 10.36
CA VAL A 285 2.56 11.86 10.46
C VAL A 285 1.03 11.93 10.39
N TRP A 286 0.41 11.08 9.55
CA TRP A 286 -1.05 11.05 9.45
C TRP A 286 -1.68 10.51 10.74
N ARG A 287 -1.15 9.41 11.29
CA ARG A 287 -1.65 8.81 12.53
C ARG A 287 -1.39 9.68 13.76
N HIS A 288 -0.27 10.40 13.81
CA HIS A 288 0.03 11.37 14.88
C HIS A 288 -1.02 12.48 14.93
N ARG A 289 -1.46 12.99 13.76
CA ARG A 289 -2.50 14.04 13.67
C ARG A 289 -3.92 13.49 13.80
N ASN A 290 -4.14 12.23 13.45
CA ASN A 290 -5.43 11.54 13.47
C ASN A 290 -5.36 10.26 14.34
N PRO A 291 -5.20 10.36 15.67
CA PRO A 291 -4.96 9.20 16.53
C PRO A 291 -6.11 8.19 16.53
N ASP A 292 -7.36 8.64 16.38
CA ASP A 292 -8.57 7.81 16.53
C ASP A 292 -9.42 7.62 15.26
N ASP A 293 -9.08 8.24 14.13
CA ASP A 293 -9.82 8.03 12.87
C ASP A 293 -9.40 6.71 12.19
N GLU A 294 -10.37 5.96 11.67
CA GLU A 294 -10.12 4.75 10.88
C GLU A 294 -10.32 5.02 9.38
N ALA A 295 -11.51 5.47 9.00
CA ALA A 295 -11.97 5.45 7.62
C ALA A 295 -11.34 6.52 6.74
N LYS A 296 -10.95 7.68 7.30
CA LYS A 296 -10.20 8.72 6.57
C LYS A 296 -8.71 8.40 6.43
N GLY A 297 -8.24 7.34 7.08
CA GLY A 297 -6.87 6.86 6.94
C GLY A 297 -6.68 5.90 5.77
N TYR A 298 -7.74 5.27 5.25
CA TYR A 298 -7.61 4.22 4.25
C TYR A 298 -7.16 4.78 2.89
N THR A 299 -6.05 4.24 2.39
CA THR A 299 -5.38 4.67 1.16
C THR A 299 -5.58 3.67 0.03
N TYR A 300 -5.75 2.38 0.33
CA TYR A 300 -5.92 1.28 -0.62
C TYR A 300 -7.33 0.68 -0.55
N TYR A 301 -7.93 0.43 -1.73
CA TYR A 301 -9.21 -0.25 -1.87
C TYR A 301 -9.19 -1.21 -3.06
N SER A 302 -9.12 -2.51 -2.77
CA SER A 302 -9.06 -3.54 -3.82
C SER A 302 -10.22 -3.44 -4.81
N TYR A 303 -9.90 -3.52 -6.11
CA TYR A 303 -10.91 -3.59 -7.17
C TYR A 303 -11.79 -4.86 -7.05
N LYS A 304 -11.29 -5.92 -6.40
CA LYS A 304 -12.07 -7.14 -6.12
C LYS A 304 -13.22 -6.80 -5.17
N PHE A 305 -14.38 -7.43 -5.39
CA PHE A 305 -15.57 -7.31 -4.54
C PHE A 305 -16.13 -5.88 -4.35
N GLN A 306 -15.67 -4.88 -5.12
CA GLN A 306 -16.06 -3.46 -4.98
C GLN A 306 -15.75 -2.90 -3.57
N CYS A 307 -14.52 -3.06 -3.08
CA CYS A 307 -14.18 -2.65 -1.71
C CYS A 307 -14.38 -1.14 -1.44
N ARG A 308 -14.22 -0.26 -2.45
CA ARG A 308 -14.39 1.20 -2.30
C ARG A 308 -15.81 1.59 -1.89
N THR A 309 -16.84 1.17 -2.64
CA THR A 309 -18.25 1.46 -2.31
C THR A 309 -18.72 0.79 -1.02
N LYS A 310 -18.03 -0.26 -0.57
CA LYS A 310 -18.33 -0.99 0.68
C LYS A 310 -17.53 -0.50 1.91
N GLY A 311 -16.71 0.54 1.76
CA GLY A 311 -15.85 1.07 2.83
C GLY A 311 -14.78 0.08 3.33
N ILE A 312 -14.41 -0.91 2.53
CA ILE A 312 -13.43 -1.96 2.89
C ILE A 312 -12.01 -1.51 2.47
N GLY A 313 -11.52 -0.46 3.12
CA GLY A 313 -10.20 0.12 2.87
C GLY A 313 -9.13 -0.38 3.83
N TRP A 314 -7.87 -0.30 3.38
CA TRP A 314 -6.64 -0.50 4.17
C TRP A 314 -5.80 0.80 4.07
N ARG A 315 -5.00 1.13 5.09
CA ARG A 315 -3.96 2.17 5.01
C ARG A 315 -2.62 1.51 4.77
N LEU A 316 -2.05 1.71 3.58
CA LEU A 316 -0.77 1.15 3.13
C LEU A 316 0.24 2.24 2.72
N ASP A 317 -0.24 3.43 2.39
CA ASP A 317 0.57 4.57 1.97
C ASP A 317 0.74 5.54 3.15
N PHE A 318 1.94 6.09 3.30
CA PHE A 318 2.31 6.88 4.48
C PHE A 318 3.12 8.12 4.12
N PHE A 319 3.07 9.11 5.01
CA PHE A 319 4.20 9.99 5.29
C PHE A 319 4.71 9.70 6.70
N VAL A 320 5.98 9.31 6.79
CA VAL A 320 6.75 9.15 8.01
C VAL A 320 7.80 10.26 8.02
N ALA A 321 8.01 10.93 9.15
CA ALA A 321 9.02 11.98 9.28
C ALA A 321 9.81 11.84 10.58
N SER A 322 11.04 12.37 10.64
CA SER A 322 11.77 12.52 11.90
C SER A 322 10.94 13.31 12.91
N GLU A 323 10.97 12.93 14.19
CA GLU A 323 10.20 13.59 15.25
C GLU A 323 10.50 15.10 15.32
N ARG A 324 11.77 15.49 15.12
CA ARG A 324 12.23 16.90 15.00
C ARG A 324 11.69 17.69 13.79
N LEU A 325 10.94 17.09 12.86
CA LEU A 325 10.21 17.81 11.80
C LEU A 325 8.74 18.13 12.15
N LEU A 326 8.15 17.53 13.18
CA LEU A 326 6.70 17.62 13.42
C LEU A 326 6.19 19.06 13.57
N GLY A 327 6.95 19.97 14.20
CA GLY A 327 6.57 21.39 14.32
C GLY A 327 6.50 22.14 12.98
N LYS A 328 7.19 21.65 11.94
CA LYS A 328 7.12 22.19 10.57
C LYS A 328 5.97 21.60 9.76
N VAL A 329 5.39 20.46 10.15
CA VAL A 329 4.28 19.83 9.41
C VAL A 329 2.99 20.64 9.59
N LYS A 330 2.49 21.21 8.50
CA LYS A 330 1.25 22.01 8.52
C LYS A 330 0.03 21.20 8.09
N GLN A 331 0.18 20.26 7.16
CA GLN A 331 -0.88 19.36 6.69
C GLN A 331 -0.32 17.96 6.39
N CYS A 332 -1.12 16.90 6.62
CA CYS A 332 -0.86 15.55 6.13
C CYS A 332 -2.22 14.88 5.85
N GLU A 333 -2.56 14.65 4.59
CA GLU A 333 -3.95 14.33 4.18
C GLU A 333 -4.02 13.27 3.07
N VAL A 334 -5.14 12.53 3.03
CA VAL A 334 -5.47 11.56 1.98
C VAL A 334 -6.48 12.19 1.01
N ARG A 335 -6.20 12.16 -0.30
CA ARG A 335 -7.07 12.74 -1.33
C ARG A 335 -8.22 11.79 -1.71
N HIS A 336 -9.23 11.69 -0.84
CA HIS A 336 -10.35 10.76 -1.01
C HIS A 336 -11.16 10.96 -2.30
N SER A 337 -11.24 12.17 -2.87
CA SER A 337 -11.88 12.39 -4.18
C SER A 337 -11.04 11.91 -5.37
N ILE A 338 -9.76 11.56 -5.18
CA ILE A 338 -8.85 11.11 -6.24
C ILE A 338 -8.71 9.59 -6.21
N TRP A 339 -9.76 8.93 -6.65
CA TRP A 339 -9.89 7.49 -6.76
C TRP A 339 -10.06 7.07 -8.23
N GLY A 340 -9.92 5.78 -8.54
CA GLY A 340 -10.26 5.22 -9.85
C GLY A 340 -9.09 5.13 -10.84
N ALA A 341 -8.19 6.11 -10.84
CA ALA A 341 -6.93 6.06 -11.60
C ALA A 341 -5.97 4.96 -11.09
N SER A 342 -6.00 4.68 -9.79
CA SER A 342 -5.31 3.58 -9.11
C SER A 342 -6.29 2.84 -8.17
N ASP A 343 -5.88 1.73 -7.58
CA ASP A 343 -6.51 1.14 -6.38
C ASP A 343 -6.01 1.77 -5.07
N HIS A 344 -4.97 2.60 -5.14
CA HIS A 344 -4.53 3.50 -4.08
C HIS A 344 -4.96 4.96 -4.34
N LEU A 345 -5.03 5.74 -3.27
CA LEU A 345 -5.31 7.18 -3.27
C LEU A 345 -4.01 8.00 -3.09
N PRO A 346 -3.91 9.23 -3.60
CA PRO A 346 -2.79 10.10 -3.29
C PRO A 346 -2.81 10.59 -1.84
N LEU A 347 -1.62 10.76 -1.27
CA LEU A 347 -1.40 11.48 -0.02
C LEU A 347 -0.65 12.78 -0.30
N VAL A 348 -0.81 13.76 0.58
CA VAL A 348 0.02 14.97 0.61
C VAL A 348 0.59 15.24 1.99
N LEU A 349 1.75 15.89 2.01
CA LEU A 349 2.38 16.51 3.17
C LEU A 349 2.71 17.97 2.81
N ASP A 350 2.26 18.93 3.63
CA ASP A 350 2.75 20.30 3.57
C ASP A 350 3.70 20.56 4.75
N ILE A 351 4.92 20.99 4.44
CA ILE A 351 5.97 21.30 5.41
C ILE A 351 6.46 22.74 5.25
N GLU A 352 6.77 23.39 6.37
CA GLU A 352 7.24 24.79 6.42
C GLU A 352 8.75 24.92 6.26
N GLY A 353 9.15 25.88 5.43
CA GLY A 353 10.54 26.15 5.06
C GLY A 353 11.04 25.27 3.90
N PRO A 354 12.29 25.50 3.45
CA PRO A 354 12.92 24.69 2.43
C PRO A 354 13.21 23.26 2.92
N LEU A 355 13.28 22.34 1.96
CA LEU A 355 13.86 21.00 2.15
C LEU A 355 15.39 21.08 2.26
#